data_AF-A0A849FV30-F1
#
_entry.id   AF-A0A849FV30-F1
#
_cell.length_a   1.000
_cell.length_b   1.000
_cell.length_c   1.000
_cell.angle_alpha   90.00
_cell.angle_beta   90.00
_cell.angle_gamma   90.00
#
_symmetry.space_group_name_H-M   'P 1'
#
loop_
_entity.id
_entity.type
_entity.pdbx_description
1 polymer ?
#
loop_
_entity_poly.entity_id
_entity_poly.type
_entity_poly.pdbx_seq_one_letter_code
_entity_poly.pdbx_strand_id
1 'polypeptide(L)'
;MDKKKTISRRKFIGTTSCAAVGYTTLFSSLLNLKAFEAAALDNSMLMPTDGYRALVCLMLGGGNDSYNMLIPMGAPYADYQVTRSNLAIPSGDLLPIDPLNTPGSSFGIHPSMPEVKALFDAGKIGFVANVGSMVQPTTREQFQSGT
;
A
#
# COMPACT_ATOMS: atom_id res chain seq x y z
N MET A 1 43.30 -26.49 1.41
CA MET A 1 43.30 -26.24 2.86
C MET A 1 42.20 -25.23 3.16
N ASP A 2 41.02 -25.71 3.55
CA ASP A 2 39.83 -24.88 3.73
C ASP A 2 39.88 -24.12 5.06
N LYS A 3 39.96 -22.79 5.00
CA LYS A 3 39.85 -21.94 6.20
C LYS A 3 38.37 -21.83 6.58
N LYS A 4 37.93 -22.54 7.61
CA LYS A 4 36.61 -22.32 8.24
C LYS A 4 36.52 -20.85 8.68
N LYS A 5 35.63 -20.07 8.05
CA LYS A 5 35.28 -18.71 8.49
C LYS A 5 34.51 -18.82 9.81
N THR A 6 35.16 -18.56 10.93
CA THR A 6 34.52 -18.48 12.24
C THR A 6 33.87 -17.11 12.42
N ILE A 7 32.53 -17.07 12.39
CA ILE A 7 31.77 -15.86 12.70
C ILE A 7 31.78 -15.65 14.21
N SER A 8 32.29 -14.51 14.68
CA SER A 8 32.27 -14.20 16.11
C SER A 8 30.85 -13.92 16.61
N ARG A 9 30.54 -14.29 17.86
CA ARG A 9 29.22 -14.08 18.47
C ARG A 9 28.74 -12.63 18.35
N ARG A 10 29.65 -11.66 18.51
CA ARG A 10 29.38 -10.23 18.36
C ARG A 10 29.05 -9.84 16.92
N LYS A 11 29.76 -10.43 15.95
CA LYS A 11 29.49 -10.21 14.52
C LYS A 11 28.18 -10.87 14.09
N PHE A 12 27.85 -12.04 14.63
CA PHE A 12 26.54 -12.68 14.45
C PHE A 12 25.45 -11.75 14.99
N ILE A 13 25.46 -11.41 16.28
CA ILE A 13 24.42 -10.55 16.88
C ILE A 13 24.28 -9.20 16.15
N GLY A 14 25.39 -8.53 15.81
CA GLY A 14 25.34 -7.27 15.05
C GLY A 14 24.71 -7.42 13.66
N THR A 15 25.07 -8.48 12.93
CA THR A 15 24.53 -8.73 11.58
C THR A 15 23.07 -9.18 11.63
N THR A 16 22.72 -10.04 12.59
CA THR A 16 21.36 -10.57 12.76
C THR A 16 20.39 -9.49 13.24
N SER A 17 20.82 -8.54 14.09
CA SER A 17 19.98 -7.42 14.52
C SER A 17 19.68 -6.44 13.38
N CYS A 18 20.67 -6.11 12.54
CA CYS A 18 20.45 -5.27 11.36
C CYS A 18 19.52 -5.93 10.33
N ALA A 19 19.66 -7.25 10.13
CA ALA A 19 18.75 -8.02 9.29
C ALA A 19 17.33 -8.05 9.91
N ALA A 20 17.21 -8.37 11.20
CA ALA A 20 15.93 -8.53 11.88
C ALA A 20 15.06 -7.27 11.80
N VAL A 21 15.64 -6.08 12.05
CA VAL A 21 14.90 -4.80 11.98
C VAL A 21 14.39 -4.51 10.56
N GLY A 22 15.14 -4.91 9.52
CA GLY A 22 14.70 -4.79 8.13
C GLY A 22 13.58 -5.75 7.74
N TYR A 23 13.49 -6.93 8.38
CA TYR A 23 12.48 -7.95 8.09
C TYR A 23 11.20 -7.82 8.94
N THR A 24 11.20 -7.07 10.05
CA THR A 24 10.02 -6.94 10.92
C THR A 24 8.81 -6.33 10.20
N THR A 25 9.05 -5.37 9.29
CA THR A 25 8.00 -4.73 8.49
C THR A 25 7.31 -5.74 7.57
N LEU A 26 8.09 -6.58 6.88
CA LEU A 26 7.58 -7.66 6.03
C LEU A 26 6.79 -8.71 6.83
N PHE A 27 7.28 -9.07 8.02
CA PHE A 27 6.59 -10.05 8.88
C PHE A 27 5.25 -9.54 9.40
N SER A 28 5.19 -8.26 9.80
CA SER A 28 3.95 -7.63 10.24
C SER A 28 2.92 -7.54 9.09
N SER A 29 3.35 -7.14 7.90
CA SER A 29 2.49 -7.12 6.71
C SER A 29 1.99 -8.51 6.34
N LEU A 30 2.84 -9.54 6.39
CA LEU A 30 2.46 -10.92 6.06
C LEU A 30 1.42 -11.47 7.03
N LEU A 31 1.57 -11.21 8.34
CA LEU A 31 0.61 -11.64 9.35
C LEU A 31 -0.74 -10.94 9.17
N ASN A 32 -0.74 -9.63 8.92
CA ASN A 32 -1.96 -8.88 8.64
C ASN A 32 -2.65 -9.36 7.35
N LEU A 33 -1.88 -9.73 6.32
CA LEU A 33 -2.42 -10.27 5.07
C LEU A 33 -3.05 -11.66 5.25
N LYS A 34 -2.44 -12.55 6.04
CA LYS A 34 -3.04 -13.85 6.37
C LYS A 34 -4.31 -13.70 7.22
N ALA A 35 -4.32 -12.72 8.12
CA ALA A 35 -5.53 -12.38 8.88
C ALA A 35 -6.62 -11.81 7.96
N PHE A 36 -6.26 -10.98 6.98
CA PHE A 36 -7.19 -10.44 5.98
C PHE A 36 -7.73 -11.55 5.05
N GLU A 37 -6.89 -12.50 4.63
CA GLU A 37 -7.32 -13.69 3.88
C GLU A 37 -8.36 -14.50 4.66
N ALA A 38 -8.08 -14.79 5.94
CA ALA A 38 -9.02 -15.50 6.80
C ALA A 38 -10.35 -14.74 6.98
N ALA A 39 -10.29 -13.42 7.20
CA ALA A 39 -11.49 -12.58 7.35
C ALA A 39 -12.27 -12.39 6.03
N ALA A 40 -11.56 -12.35 4.89
CA ALA A 40 -12.18 -12.30 3.58
C ALA A 40 -12.92 -13.60 3.30
N LEU A 41 -12.34 -14.77 3.57
CA LEU A 41 -13.00 -16.07 3.40
C LEU A 41 -14.28 -16.18 4.24
N ASP A 42 -14.29 -15.64 5.46
CA ASP A 42 -15.44 -15.65 6.37
C ASP A 42 -16.60 -14.74 5.91
N ASN A 43 -16.30 -13.60 5.28
CA ASN A 43 -17.30 -12.66 4.73
C ASN A 43 -17.61 -12.85 3.25
N SER A 44 -16.97 -13.82 2.59
CA SER A 44 -17.15 -14.01 1.17
C SER A 44 -18.42 -14.83 0.90
N MET A 45 -19.46 -14.16 0.40
CA MET A 45 -20.51 -14.82 -0.40
C MET A 45 -19.96 -15.30 -1.75
N LEU A 46 -18.70 -15.78 -1.80
CA LEU A 46 -18.10 -16.22 -3.04
C LEU A 46 -18.68 -17.59 -3.39
N MET A 47 -19.58 -17.53 -4.37
CA MET A 47 -20.01 -18.64 -5.21
C MET A 47 -18.84 -19.63 -5.39
N PRO A 48 -19.06 -20.94 -5.17
CA PRO A 48 -18.04 -21.95 -5.38
C PRO A 48 -17.76 -21.98 -6.88
N THR A 49 -16.66 -21.35 -7.29
CA THR A 49 -16.12 -21.56 -8.62
C THR A 49 -15.06 -22.65 -8.46
N ASP A 50 -15.30 -23.84 -9.01
CA ASP A 50 -14.33 -24.92 -9.06
C ASP A 50 -13.05 -24.42 -9.75
N GLY A 51 -12.03 -24.04 -8.97
CA GLY A 51 -10.80 -23.46 -9.50
C GLY A 51 -9.83 -22.99 -8.42
N TYR A 52 -8.54 -23.07 -8.72
CA TYR A 52 -7.48 -22.58 -7.85
C TYR A 52 -7.55 -21.05 -7.71
N ARG A 53 -7.55 -20.56 -6.47
CA ARG A 53 -7.51 -19.14 -6.14
C ARG A 53 -6.22 -18.84 -5.37
N ALA A 54 -5.48 -17.84 -5.81
CA ALA A 54 -4.29 -17.35 -5.14
C ALA A 54 -4.34 -15.83 -5.00
N LEU A 55 -3.93 -15.33 -3.83
CA LEU A 55 -3.69 -13.92 -3.60
C LEU A 55 -2.20 -13.63 -3.73
N VAL A 56 -1.84 -12.71 -4.62
CA VAL A 56 -0.45 -12.26 -4.80
C VAL A 56 -0.32 -10.86 -4.22
N CYS A 57 0.46 -10.73 -3.15
CA CYS A 57 0.70 -9.44 -2.49
C CYS A 57 2.05 -8.87 -2.91
N LEU A 58 2.02 -7.82 -3.73
CA LEU A 58 3.21 -7.11 -4.18
C LEU A 58 3.48 -5.94 -3.23
N MET A 59 4.50 -6.07 -2.39
CA MET A 59 4.95 -4.98 -1.52
C MET A 59 5.92 -4.09 -2.27
N LEU A 60 5.51 -2.87 -2.62
CA LEU A 60 6.33 -1.90 -3.33
C LEU A 60 7.12 -0.99 -2.38
N GLY A 61 7.73 -1.58 -1.34
CA GLY A 61 8.47 -0.83 -0.32
C GLY A 61 9.71 -0.12 -0.89
N GLY A 62 9.83 1.18 -0.63
CA GLY A 62 11.02 1.98 -0.97
C GLY A 62 11.14 2.43 -2.43
N GLY A 63 10.29 1.94 -3.34
CA GLY A 63 10.31 2.30 -4.76
C GLY A 63 9.01 2.90 -5.31
N ASN A 64 7.90 2.76 -4.56
CA ASN A 64 6.62 3.32 -4.96
C ASN A 64 6.30 4.60 -4.19
N ASP A 65 6.09 5.68 -4.94
CA ASP A 65 5.47 6.89 -4.43
C ASP A 65 3.96 6.83 -4.70
N SER A 66 3.22 6.29 -3.72
CA SER A 66 1.78 6.11 -3.84
C SER A 66 1.02 7.44 -3.99
N TYR A 67 1.58 8.56 -3.53
CA TYR A 67 0.93 9.85 -3.67
C TYR A 67 1.02 10.37 -5.11
N ASN A 68 2.06 9.98 -5.87
CA ASN A 68 2.12 10.23 -7.31
C ASN A 68 1.40 9.17 -8.14
N MET A 69 1.04 8.01 -7.60
CA MET A 69 0.19 7.03 -8.31
C MET A 69 -1.28 7.47 -8.38
N LEU A 70 -1.84 7.91 -7.25
CA LEU A 70 -3.23 8.34 -7.10
C LEU A 70 -3.27 9.74 -6.47
N ILE A 71 -3.61 10.72 -7.30
CA ILE A 71 -3.48 12.15 -6.99
C ILE A 71 -4.88 12.75 -6.87
N PRO A 72 -5.18 13.53 -5.81
CA PRO A 72 -6.45 14.23 -5.74
C PRO A 72 -6.51 15.36 -6.78
N MET A 73 -7.67 15.55 -7.40
CA MET A 73 -7.93 16.61 -8.37
C MET A 73 -8.90 17.65 -7.80
N GLY A 74 -9.03 18.80 -8.48
CA GLY A 74 -9.88 19.90 -8.02
C GLY A 74 -9.23 20.69 -6.89
N ALA A 75 -10.02 21.12 -5.90
CA ALA A 75 -9.51 21.94 -4.79
C ALA A 75 -8.37 21.28 -3.99
N PRO A 76 -8.41 19.97 -3.65
CA PRO A 76 -7.34 19.33 -2.87
C PRO A 76 -6.01 19.11 -3.64
N TYR A 77 -5.98 19.35 -4.96
CA TYR A 77 -4.73 19.26 -5.73
C TYR A 77 -3.68 20.29 -5.25
N ALA A 78 -4.11 21.45 -4.76
CA ALA A 78 -3.19 22.47 -4.24
C ALA A 78 -2.36 21.94 -3.05
N ASP A 79 -2.99 21.19 -2.15
CA ASP A 79 -2.31 20.58 -1.00
C ASP A 79 -1.31 19.51 -1.46
N TYR A 80 -1.68 18.71 -2.47
CA TYR A 80 -0.77 17.77 -3.12
C TYR A 80 0.44 18.51 -3.71
N GLN A 81 0.22 19.58 -4.47
CA GLN A 81 1.28 20.33 -5.13
C GLN A 81 2.25 20.96 -4.13
N VAL A 82 1.74 21.54 -3.04
CA VAL A 82 2.57 22.09 -1.95
C VAL A 82 3.37 20.96 -1.28
N THR A 83 2.72 19.84 -0.97
CA THR A 83 3.36 18.71 -0.26
C THR A 83 4.44 18.05 -1.12
N ARG A 84 4.23 17.91 -2.43
CA ARG A 84 5.18 17.26 -3.35
C ARG A 84 6.22 18.22 -3.91
N SER A 85 5.97 19.52 -3.90
CA SER A 85 6.86 20.57 -4.41
C SER A 85 7.32 20.30 -5.86
N ASN A 86 8.63 20.13 -6.08
CA ASN A 86 9.22 19.85 -7.39
C ASN A 86 8.92 18.45 -7.95
N LEU A 87 8.29 17.57 -7.16
CA LEU A 87 7.88 16.23 -7.57
C LEU A 87 6.39 16.15 -7.92
N ALA A 88 5.66 17.27 -7.80
CA ALA A 88 4.25 17.34 -8.15
C ALA A 88 4.06 17.18 -9.66
N ILE A 89 3.14 16.31 -10.06
CA ILE A 89 2.76 16.12 -11.47
C ILE A 89 1.71 17.16 -11.83
N PRO A 90 1.89 17.94 -12.93
CA PRO A 90 0.90 18.92 -13.36
C PRO A 90 -0.50 18.30 -13.52
N SER A 91 -1.52 18.98 -12.99
CA SER A 91 -2.91 18.52 -13.03
C SER A 91 -3.41 18.16 -14.44
N GLY A 92 -2.93 18.88 -15.46
CA GLY A 92 -3.27 18.63 -16.87
C GLY A 92 -2.67 17.35 -17.46
N ASP A 93 -1.65 16.77 -16.82
CA ASP A 93 -0.99 15.54 -17.27
C ASP A 93 -1.59 14.29 -16.60
N LEU A 94 -2.48 14.47 -15.62
CA LEU A 94 -3.09 13.37 -14.89
C LEU A 94 -4.10 12.62 -15.76
N LEU A 95 -4.23 11.32 -15.52
CA LEU A 95 -5.24 10.47 -16.13
C LEU A 95 -6.50 10.44 -15.24
N PRO A 96 -7.57 11.20 -15.54
CA PRO A 96 -8.67 11.42 -14.61
C PRO A 96 -9.57 10.19 -14.46
N ILE A 97 -9.84 9.77 -13.22
CA ILE A 97 -10.76 8.68 -12.86
C ILE A 97 -11.93 9.17 -12.00
N ASP A 98 -13.07 8.50 -12.17
CA ASP A 98 -14.31 8.78 -11.44
C ASP A 98 -14.71 7.58 -10.56
N PRO A 99 -14.23 7.51 -9.31
CA PRO A 99 -14.60 6.44 -8.39
C PRO A 99 -16.07 6.49 -7.96
N LEU A 100 -16.71 5.32 -7.91
CA LEU A 100 -18.14 5.18 -7.59
C LEU A 100 -18.49 5.47 -6.12
N ASN A 101 -17.52 5.37 -5.21
CA ASN A 101 -17.75 5.35 -3.77
C ASN A 101 -17.24 6.60 -3.03
N THR A 102 -16.80 7.64 -3.75
CA THR A 102 -16.29 8.89 -3.16
C THR A 102 -16.93 10.12 -3.82
N PRO A 103 -18.26 10.30 -3.66
CA PRO A 103 -18.97 11.41 -4.28
C PRO A 103 -18.36 12.76 -3.89
N GLY A 104 -18.09 13.60 -4.90
CA GLY A 104 -17.46 14.92 -4.71
C GLY A 104 -15.94 14.90 -4.61
N SER A 105 -15.30 13.74 -4.68
CA SER A 105 -13.85 13.61 -4.85
C SER A 105 -13.51 13.18 -6.27
N SER A 106 -12.54 13.84 -6.87
CA SER A 106 -12.00 13.48 -8.18
C SER A 106 -10.54 13.12 -8.02
N PHE A 107 -10.08 12.12 -8.76
CA PHE A 107 -8.71 11.64 -8.69
C PHE A 107 -8.10 11.50 -10.09
N GLY A 108 -6.78 11.60 -10.14
CA GLY A 108 -5.97 11.39 -11.32
C GLY A 108 -4.95 10.29 -11.06
N ILE A 109 -4.75 9.43 -12.04
CA ILE A 109 -3.67 8.44 -12.05
C ILE A 109 -2.44 9.06 -12.73
N HIS A 110 -1.24 8.64 -12.31
CA HIS A 110 0.02 9.02 -12.93
C HIS A 110 0.01 8.86 -14.48
N PRO A 111 0.54 9.81 -15.27
CA PRO A 111 0.57 9.75 -16.75
C PRO A 111 1.21 8.46 -17.31
N SER A 112 2.30 8.00 -16.70
CA SER A 112 2.98 6.75 -17.04
C SER A 112 2.24 5.45 -16.65
N MET A 113 0.97 5.51 -16.24
CA MET A 113 0.19 4.34 -15.84
C MET A 113 -1.15 4.19 -16.63
N PRO A 114 -1.14 4.30 -17.97
CA PRO A 114 -2.36 4.23 -18.77
C PRO A 114 -3.05 2.85 -18.68
N GLU A 115 -2.31 1.77 -18.45
CA GLU A 115 -2.89 0.42 -18.29
C GLU A 115 -3.65 0.31 -16.97
N VAL A 116 -3.18 0.96 -15.91
CA VAL A 116 -3.89 1.00 -14.61
C VAL A 116 -5.18 1.81 -14.76
N LYS A 117 -5.15 2.92 -15.51
CA LYS A 117 -6.36 3.66 -15.88
C LYS A 117 -7.36 2.77 -16.62
N ALA A 118 -6.91 2.06 -17.66
CA ALA A 118 -7.76 1.17 -18.44
C ALA A 118 -8.38 0.05 -17.58
N LEU A 119 -7.61 -0.52 -16.64
CA LEU A 119 -8.12 -1.52 -15.70
C LEU A 119 -9.15 -0.95 -14.72
N PHE A 120 -8.96 0.30 -14.27
CA PHE A 120 -9.92 0.98 -13.41
C PHE A 120 -11.24 1.20 -14.15
N ASP A 121 -11.17 1.72 -15.37
CA ASP A 121 -12.34 1.96 -16.22
C ASP A 121 -13.09 0.66 -16.55
N ALA A 122 -12.37 -0.46 -16.67
CA ALA A 122 -12.93 -1.78 -16.84
C ALA A 122 -13.49 -2.42 -15.55
N GLY A 123 -13.42 -1.73 -14.40
CA GLY A 123 -13.87 -2.23 -13.11
C GLY A 123 -13.06 -3.42 -12.58
N LYS A 124 -11.79 -3.55 -12.98
CA LYS A 124 -10.91 -4.69 -12.63
C LYS A 124 -9.96 -4.41 -11.48
N ILE A 125 -9.78 -3.14 -11.11
CA ILE A 125 -8.98 -2.73 -9.96
C ILE A 125 -9.76 -1.74 -9.10
N GLY A 126 -9.37 -1.62 -7.84
CA GLY A 126 -9.83 -0.60 -6.92
C GLY A 126 -8.66 -0.04 -6.14
N PHE A 127 -8.72 1.27 -5.84
CA PHE A 127 -7.77 1.90 -4.95
C PHE A 127 -8.30 1.88 -3.52
N VAL A 128 -7.42 1.58 -2.57
CA VAL A 128 -7.68 1.77 -1.13
C VAL A 128 -6.72 2.83 -0.65
N ALA A 129 -7.22 4.06 -0.51
CA ALA A 129 -6.45 5.20 -0.04
C ALA A 129 -6.40 5.27 1.49
N ASN A 130 -5.52 6.11 2.02
CA ASN A 130 -5.38 6.39 3.45
C ASN A 130 -5.10 5.16 4.31
N VAL A 131 -4.38 4.19 3.75
CA VAL A 131 -3.92 2.99 4.46
C VAL A 131 -2.55 3.23 5.10
N GLY A 132 -2.43 2.85 6.37
CA GLY A 132 -1.17 2.97 7.12
C GLY A 132 -1.26 2.22 8.45
N SER A 133 -0.11 1.88 9.03
CA SER A 133 -0.07 1.35 10.40
C SER A 133 -0.39 2.46 11.39
N MET A 134 -1.17 2.15 12.42
CA MET A 134 -1.38 3.05 13.55
C MET A 134 -0.02 3.42 14.16
N VAL A 135 0.25 4.72 14.29
CA VAL A 135 1.52 5.25 14.82
C VAL A 135 1.60 5.07 16.33
N GLN A 136 0.45 5.00 17.00
CA GLN A 136 0.33 4.76 18.43
C GLN A 136 -0.81 3.77 18.72
N PRO A 137 -0.78 3.06 19.86
CA PRO A 137 -1.93 2.31 20.33
C PRO A 137 -3.15 3.25 20.51
N THR A 138 -4.27 2.91 19.88
CA THR A 138 -5.51 3.70 19.92
C THR A 138 -6.67 2.77 20.28
N THR A 139 -7.46 3.14 21.29
CA THR A 139 -8.68 2.40 21.65
C THR A 139 -9.82 2.71 20.66
N ARG A 140 -10.87 1.89 20.67
CA ARG A 140 -12.05 2.12 19.83
C ARG A 140 -12.69 3.47 20.13
N GLU A 141 -12.79 3.82 21.41
CA GLU A 141 -13.41 5.07 21.87
C GLU A 141 -12.61 6.27 21.35
N GLN A 142 -11.28 6.22 21.46
CA GLN A 142 -10.36 7.24 20.94
C GLN A 142 -10.49 7.43 19.42
N PHE A 143 -10.57 6.33 18.66
CA PHE A 143 -10.79 6.39 17.21
C PHE A 143 -12.15 7.04 16.87
N GLN A 144 -13.21 6.68 17.60
CA GLN A 144 -14.54 7.24 17.38
C GLN A 144 -14.65 8.72 17.77
N SER A 145 -13.87 9.19 18.76
CA SER A 145 -13.82 10.60 19.15
C SER A 145 -12.86 11.45 18.31
N GLY A 146 -12.07 10.85 17.41
CA GLY A 146 -11.09 11.56 16.59
C GLY A 146 -9.91 12.12 17.38
N THR A 147 -9.56 11.49 18.50
CA THR A 147 -8.51 11.93 19.45
C THR A 147 -7.45 10.86 19.65
#